data_AF-A0A521VPD1-F1
#
_entry.id   AF-A0A521VPD1-F1
#
_cell.length_a   1.000
_cell.length_b   1.000
_cell.length_c   1.000
_cell.angle_alpha   90.00
_cell.angle_beta   90.00
_cell.angle_gamma   90.00
#
_symmetry.space_group_name_H-M   'P 1'
#
loop_
_entity.id
_entity.type
_entity.pdbx_description
1 polymer ?
#
loop_
_entity_poly.entity_id
_entity_poly.type
_entity_poly.pdbx_seq_one_letter_code
_entity_poly.pdbx_strand_id
1 'polypeptide(L)'
;MATASAPNDALVISYLGLRKAIGIIGTALPFVLAFGKILLESPGIQPSISAYYYTLMRDVFVGSLCAIAVFLMSYRGHERQDDLAGDLACAFALGVALFPTAPELDPTTQQKIISAVHHISAAGFFVTLAYFSLVLFRKTDPQLTPTPRKLQRNVVYTVCGYAILACIALIALLALVPETPPLKRLDPVFWLEAAAVVAFGVSWLTKGEAILKDT
;
A
#
# COMPACT_ATOMS: atom_id res chain seq x y z
N MET A 1 11.78 -30.37 27.36
CA MET A 1 11.33 -31.19 26.21
C MET A 1 10.81 -30.21 25.16
N ALA A 2 11.67 -29.82 24.21
CA ALA A 2 11.28 -28.86 23.16
C ALA A 2 10.46 -29.63 22.13
N THR A 3 9.16 -29.35 22.06
CA THR A 3 8.30 -29.87 20.99
C THR A 3 8.79 -29.27 19.68
N ALA A 4 9.39 -30.10 18.81
CA ALA A 4 9.69 -29.69 17.45
C ALA A 4 8.37 -29.25 16.79
N SER A 5 8.23 -27.96 16.49
CA SER A 5 7.07 -27.42 15.78
C SER A 5 6.90 -28.16 14.47
N ALA A 6 5.68 -28.61 14.14
CA ALA A 6 5.43 -29.32 12.89
C ALA A 6 5.77 -28.38 11.71
N PRO A 7 6.21 -28.91 10.55
CA PRO A 7 6.55 -28.09 9.37
C PRO A 7 5.44 -27.11 8.98
N ASN A 8 4.17 -27.48 9.24
CA ASN A 8 3.00 -26.66 8.97
C ASN A 8 2.93 -25.41 9.86
N ASP A 9 3.32 -25.52 11.13
CA ASP A 9 3.31 -24.39 12.08
C ASP A 9 4.37 -23.35 11.68
N ALA A 10 5.55 -23.82 11.24
CA ALA A 10 6.60 -22.94 10.76
C ALA A 10 6.19 -22.17 9.49
N LEU A 11 5.49 -22.84 8.57
CA LEU A 11 4.95 -22.21 7.35
C LEU A 11 3.88 -21.17 7.68
N VAL A 12 2.97 -21.45 8.62
CA VAL A 12 1.95 -20.49 9.07
C VAL A 12 2.59 -19.27 9.73
N ILE A 13 3.58 -19.47 10.60
CA ILE A 13 4.31 -18.37 11.25
C ILE A 13 5.01 -17.49 10.22
N SER A 14 5.68 -18.10 9.24
CA SER A 14 6.33 -17.38 8.13
C SER A 14 5.31 -16.55 7.34
N TYR A 15 4.16 -17.14 7.03
CA TYR A 15 3.08 -16.46 6.28
C TYR A 15 2.49 -15.28 7.05
N LEU A 16 2.23 -15.43 8.35
CA LEU A 16 1.77 -14.33 9.20
C LEU A 16 2.84 -13.25 9.35
N GLY A 17 4.11 -13.65 9.45
CA GLY A 17 5.26 -12.74 9.46
C GLY A 17 5.31 -11.87 8.20
N LEU A 18 5.14 -12.47 7.03
CA LEU A 18 5.10 -11.77 5.74
C LEU A 18 4.00 -10.71 5.70
N ARG A 19 2.77 -11.08 6.10
CA ARG A 19 1.63 -10.14 6.16
C ARG A 19 1.89 -8.96 7.09
N LYS A 20 2.49 -9.24 8.26
CA LYS A 20 2.86 -8.19 9.22
C LYS A 20 3.92 -7.27 8.65
N ALA A 21 4.93 -7.80 7.98
CA ALA A 21 5.97 -6.99 7.35
C ALA A 21 5.38 -6.04 6.30
N ILE A 22 4.50 -6.53 5.41
CA ILE A 22 3.77 -5.71 4.43
C ILE A 22 3.01 -4.58 5.14
N GLY A 23 2.25 -4.94 6.18
CA GLY A 23 1.47 -3.99 6.96
C GLY A 23 2.30 -2.91 7.66
N ILE A 24 3.42 -3.31 8.29
CA ILE A 24 4.34 -2.40 8.97
C ILE A 24 4.99 -1.44 7.97
N ILE A 25 5.54 -1.96 6.87
CA ILE A 25 6.19 -1.13 5.85
C ILE A 25 5.16 -0.15 5.28
N GLY A 26 3.98 -0.63 4.89
CA GLY A 26 2.90 0.22 4.37
C GLY A 26 2.52 1.33 5.36
N THR A 27 2.15 0.99 6.60
CA THR A 27 1.74 2.00 7.58
C THR A 27 2.85 2.98 7.95
N ALA A 28 4.11 2.52 8.04
CA ALA A 28 5.22 3.39 8.45
C ALA A 28 5.70 4.32 7.33
N LEU A 29 5.63 3.87 6.07
CA LEU A 29 6.23 4.55 4.91
C LEU A 29 5.96 6.06 4.84
N PRO A 30 4.70 6.57 4.82
CA PRO A 30 4.46 8.01 4.65
C PRO A 30 5.09 8.85 5.78
N PHE A 31 5.09 8.33 7.00
CA PHE A 31 5.68 9.01 8.15
C PHE A 31 7.20 8.99 8.11
N VAL A 32 7.80 7.84 7.77
CA VAL A 32 9.26 7.72 7.63
C VAL A 32 9.78 8.66 6.55
N LEU A 33 9.09 8.77 5.41
CA LEU A 33 9.46 9.71 4.36
C LEU A 33 9.38 11.16 4.84
N ALA A 34 8.25 11.56 5.44
CA ALA A 34 8.05 12.91 5.95
C ALA A 34 9.07 13.31 7.01
N PHE A 35 9.21 12.51 8.06
CA PHE A 35 10.17 12.79 9.14
C PHE A 35 11.62 12.68 8.67
N GLY A 36 11.93 11.71 7.81
CA GLY A 36 13.27 11.52 7.28
C GLY A 36 13.74 12.71 6.46
N LYS A 37 12.90 13.25 5.57
CA LYS A 37 13.23 14.49 4.84
C LYS A 37 13.44 15.68 5.78
N ILE A 38 12.56 15.86 6.77
CA ILE A 38 12.68 16.95 7.74
C ILE A 38 14.00 16.89 8.50
N LEU A 39 14.44 15.68 8.87
CA LEU A 39 15.67 15.48 9.64
C LEU A 39 16.95 15.57 8.80
N LEU A 40 16.92 15.04 7.58
CA LEU A 40 18.13 14.82 6.77
C LEU A 40 18.35 15.87 5.68
N GLU A 41 17.31 16.61 5.27
CA GLU A 41 17.37 17.48 4.10
C GLU A 41 16.83 18.89 4.37
N SER A 42 15.52 19.02 4.62
CA SER A 42 14.89 20.34 4.83
C SER A 42 13.49 20.23 5.44
N PRO A 43 13.04 21.27 6.19
CA PRO A 43 11.67 21.33 6.70
C PRO A 43 10.61 21.20 5.59
N GLY A 44 9.42 20.76 5.98
CA GLY A 44 8.27 20.60 5.09
C GLY A 44 8.15 19.20 4.47
N ILE A 45 6.93 18.84 4.09
CA ILE A 45 6.59 17.59 3.41
C ILE A 45 6.57 17.82 1.90
N GLN A 46 6.72 16.75 1.12
CA GLN A 46 6.52 16.80 -0.33
C GLN A 46 5.02 16.76 -0.69
N PRO A 47 4.61 17.29 -1.85
CA PRO A 47 3.21 17.37 -2.26
C PRO A 47 2.56 16.00 -2.52
N SER A 48 3.37 14.96 -2.71
CA SER A 48 2.94 13.56 -2.84
C SER A 48 4.00 12.61 -2.25
N ILE A 49 3.62 11.37 -1.96
CA ILE A 49 4.55 10.30 -1.56
C ILE A 49 5.57 10.05 -2.68
N SER A 50 5.14 10.07 -3.94
CA SER A 50 6.04 9.84 -5.07
C SER A 50 7.01 11.01 -5.31
N ALA A 51 6.69 12.23 -4.86
CA ALA A 51 7.62 13.36 -4.97
C ALA A 51 8.91 13.18 -4.14
N TYR A 52 8.95 12.22 -3.20
CA TYR A 52 10.18 11.84 -2.51
C TYR A 52 11.24 11.21 -3.42
N TYR A 53 10.93 10.90 -4.69
CA TYR A 53 11.93 10.59 -5.73
C TYR A 53 13.05 11.62 -5.84
N TYR A 54 12.73 12.88 -5.58
CA TYR A 54 13.63 14.01 -5.74
C TYR A 54 14.22 14.49 -4.41
N THR A 55 14.25 13.61 -3.40
CA THR A 55 14.76 13.87 -2.05
C THR A 55 15.78 12.83 -1.66
N LEU A 56 16.47 13.06 -0.53
CA LEU A 56 17.36 12.04 0.06
C LEU A 56 16.61 10.76 0.51
N MET A 57 15.28 10.81 0.61
CA MET A 57 14.44 9.67 1.01
C MET A 57 14.05 8.76 -0.17
N ARG A 58 14.53 9.04 -1.39
CA ARG A 58 14.25 8.23 -2.59
C ARG A 58 14.50 6.75 -2.36
N ASP A 59 15.65 6.39 -1.80
CA ASP A 59 16.04 4.98 -1.66
C ASP A 59 15.16 4.25 -0.64
N VAL A 60 14.68 4.96 0.39
CA VAL A 60 13.71 4.42 1.36
C VAL A 60 12.37 4.19 0.67
N PHE A 61 11.91 5.14 -0.15
CA PHE A 61 10.68 5.00 -0.91
C PHE A 61 10.74 3.80 -1.88
N VAL A 62 11.76 3.76 -2.74
CA VAL A 62 11.95 2.70 -3.74
C VAL A 62 12.17 1.34 -3.06
N GLY A 63 13.04 1.28 -2.05
CA GLY A 63 13.32 0.04 -1.31
C GLY A 63 12.09 -0.53 -0.62
N SER A 64 11.25 0.33 -0.03
CA SER A 64 10.00 -0.09 0.62
C SER A 64 9.01 -0.67 -0.38
N LEU A 65 8.85 -0.05 -1.55
CA LEU A 65 7.97 -0.57 -2.59
C LEU A 65 8.48 -1.88 -3.20
N CYS A 66 9.79 -2.01 -3.42
CA CYS A 66 10.40 -3.27 -3.85
C CYS A 66 10.16 -4.39 -2.82
N ALA A 67 10.33 -4.11 -1.53
CA ALA A 67 10.05 -5.07 -0.47
C ALA A 67 8.57 -5.48 -0.45
N ILE A 68 7.66 -4.51 -0.51
CA ILE A 68 6.21 -4.76 -0.60
C ILE A 68 5.88 -5.60 -1.85
N ALA A 69 6.47 -5.29 -3.01
CA ALA A 69 6.22 -6.01 -4.26
C ALA A 69 6.58 -7.51 -4.13
N VAL A 70 7.80 -7.81 -3.67
CA VAL A 70 8.28 -9.18 -3.49
C VAL A 70 7.43 -9.92 -2.45
N PHE A 71 7.04 -9.24 -1.37
CA PHE A 71 6.20 -9.85 -0.35
C PHE A 71 4.77 -10.12 -0.84
N LEU A 72 4.19 -9.23 -1.63
CA LEU A 72 2.88 -9.43 -2.26
C LEU A 72 2.90 -10.54 -3.32
N MET A 73 3.99 -10.68 -4.07
CA MET A 73 4.20 -11.81 -4.99
C MET A 73 4.33 -13.14 -4.24
N SER A 74 4.96 -13.11 -3.07
CA SER A 74 5.13 -14.29 -2.22
C SER A 74 3.84 -14.66 -1.46
N TYR A 75 2.86 -13.77 -1.43
CA TYR A 75 1.52 -14.06 -0.92
C TYR A 75 0.79 -14.96 -1.93
N ARG A 76 0.98 -16.27 -1.81
CA ARG A 76 0.14 -17.24 -2.52
C ARG A 76 -1.14 -17.47 -1.75
N GLY A 77 -2.27 -17.35 -2.43
CA GLY A 77 -3.56 -17.73 -1.87
C GLY A 77 -3.93 -19.16 -2.24
N HIS A 78 -5.08 -19.62 -1.75
CA HIS A 78 -5.57 -20.97 -2.07
C HIS A 78 -6.28 -21.00 -3.44
N GLU A 79 -6.61 -19.83 -3.99
CA GLU A 79 -7.33 -19.67 -5.24
C GLU A 79 -6.52 -18.87 -6.26
N ARG A 80 -6.66 -19.18 -7.56
CA ARG A 80 -5.97 -18.48 -8.66
C ARG A 80 -6.17 -16.96 -8.68
N GLN A 81 -7.29 -16.48 -8.14
CA GLN A 81 -7.58 -15.05 -8.04
C GLN A 81 -6.65 -14.34 -7.05
N ASP A 82 -6.24 -15.02 -6.00
CA ASP A 82 -5.34 -14.47 -4.98
C ASP A 82 -3.93 -14.34 -5.57
N ASP A 83 -3.49 -15.35 -6.31
CA ASP A 83 -2.19 -15.37 -7.00
C ASP A 83 -2.13 -14.26 -8.07
N LEU A 84 -3.17 -14.14 -8.91
CA LEU A 84 -3.24 -13.08 -9.93
C LEU A 84 -3.24 -11.67 -9.30
N ALA A 85 -3.98 -11.48 -8.20
CA ALA A 85 -3.98 -10.19 -7.51
C ALA A 85 -2.61 -9.87 -6.90
N GLY A 86 -1.91 -10.86 -6.35
CA GLY A 86 -0.54 -10.72 -5.85
C GLY A 86 0.45 -10.36 -6.95
N ASP A 87 0.39 -11.04 -8.09
CA ASP A 87 1.24 -10.78 -9.25
C ASP A 87 1.01 -9.39 -9.84
N LEU A 88 -0.26 -8.98 -9.98
CA LEU A 88 -0.62 -7.63 -10.43
C LEU A 88 -0.13 -6.57 -9.43
N ALA A 89 -0.32 -6.79 -8.13
CA ALA A 89 0.16 -5.86 -7.11
C ALA A 89 1.69 -5.74 -7.13
N CYS A 90 2.40 -6.85 -7.33
CA CYS A 90 3.85 -6.85 -7.52
C CYS A 90 4.27 -6.03 -8.74
N ALA A 91 3.69 -6.31 -9.90
CA ALA A 91 3.99 -5.60 -11.15
C ALA A 91 3.72 -4.10 -11.02
N PHE A 92 2.59 -3.71 -10.42
CA PHE A 92 2.25 -2.32 -10.19
C PHE A 92 3.17 -1.65 -9.17
N ALA A 93 3.48 -2.30 -8.04
CA ALA A 93 4.41 -1.75 -7.05
C ALA A 93 5.82 -1.52 -7.63
N LEU A 94 6.33 -2.47 -8.44
CA LEU A 94 7.58 -2.29 -9.17
C LEU A 94 7.49 -1.18 -10.21
N GLY A 95 6.34 -1.05 -10.90
CA GLY A 95 6.06 0.08 -11.78
C GLY A 95 6.13 1.42 -11.05
N VAL A 96 5.56 1.51 -9.86
CA VAL A 96 5.66 2.72 -9.02
C VAL A 96 7.10 2.95 -8.56
N ALA A 97 7.86 1.90 -8.23
CA ALA A 97 9.20 2.00 -7.65
C ALA A 97 10.30 2.32 -8.68
N LEU A 98 10.19 1.80 -9.90
CA LEU A 98 11.25 1.88 -10.91
C LEU A 98 11.05 3.02 -11.91
N PHE A 99 9.82 3.52 -12.06
CA PHE A 99 9.50 4.61 -12.98
C PHE A 99 9.21 5.87 -12.18
N PRO A 100 10.09 6.89 -12.18
CA PRO A 100 9.87 8.12 -11.44
C PRO A 100 8.75 8.99 -12.05
N THR A 101 8.15 9.85 -11.23
CA THR A 101 7.30 10.94 -11.71
C THR A 101 8.12 11.93 -12.56
N ALA A 102 7.45 12.83 -13.29
CA ALA A 102 8.15 13.87 -14.03
C ALA A 102 8.73 14.94 -13.09
N PRO A 103 9.92 15.50 -13.38
CA PRO A 103 10.40 16.68 -12.68
C PRO A 103 9.43 17.86 -12.86
N GLU A 104 9.38 18.75 -11.87
CA GLU A 104 8.52 19.95 -11.92
C GLU A 104 8.93 20.94 -13.02
N LEU A 105 10.22 21.08 -13.26
CA LEU A 105 10.79 22.02 -14.22
C LEU A 105 11.21 21.32 -15.50
N ASP A 106 10.65 21.79 -16.63
CA ASP A 106 11.00 21.41 -18.00
C ASP A 106 11.21 19.91 -18.26
N PRO A 107 10.23 19.04 -17.93
CA PRO A 107 10.37 17.61 -18.16
C PRO A 107 10.41 17.28 -19.66
N THR A 108 11.40 16.48 -20.05
CA THR A 108 11.53 15.94 -21.41
C THR A 108 10.34 15.05 -21.77
N THR A 109 10.08 14.85 -23.07
CA THR A 109 9.02 13.94 -23.54
C THR A 109 9.17 12.53 -22.96
N GLN A 110 10.40 12.03 -22.85
CA GLN A 110 10.68 10.72 -22.25
C GLN A 110 10.27 10.68 -20.77
N GLN A 111 10.62 11.71 -19.98
CA GLN A 111 10.24 11.78 -18.57
C GLN A 111 8.72 11.86 -18.39
N LYS A 112 8.00 12.52 -19.29
CA LYS A 112 6.52 12.53 -19.28
C LYS A 112 5.94 11.13 -19.51
N ILE A 113 6.51 10.36 -20.44
CA ILE A 113 6.07 8.97 -20.69
C ILE A 113 6.35 8.10 -19.47
N ILE A 114 7.54 8.20 -18.88
CA ILE A 114 7.90 7.46 -17.65
C ILE A 114 6.94 7.84 -16.50
N SER A 115 6.63 9.12 -16.33
CA SER A 115 5.66 9.58 -15.35
C SER A 115 4.25 9.04 -15.60
N ALA A 116 3.83 8.91 -16.87
CA ALA A 116 2.55 8.30 -17.21
C ALA A 116 2.52 6.82 -16.80
N VAL A 117 3.61 6.07 -17.04
CA VAL A 117 3.75 4.69 -16.56
C VAL A 117 3.65 4.65 -15.03
N HIS A 118 4.35 5.54 -14.33
CA HIS A 118 4.27 5.64 -12.87
C HIS A 118 2.82 5.83 -12.39
N HIS A 119 2.08 6.80 -12.95
CA HIS A 119 0.72 7.09 -12.51
C HIS A 119 -0.26 5.95 -12.81
N ILE A 120 -0.12 5.29 -13.98
CA ILE A 120 -0.93 4.10 -14.33
C ILE A 120 -0.63 2.96 -13.34
N SER A 121 0.65 2.73 -13.04
CA SER A 121 1.07 1.74 -12.05
C SER A 121 0.56 2.08 -10.65
N ALA A 122 0.61 3.34 -10.22
CA ALA A 122 0.11 3.79 -8.92
C ALA A 122 -1.40 3.58 -8.80
N ALA A 123 -2.17 4.00 -9.81
CA ALA A 123 -3.61 3.79 -9.86
C ALA A 123 -3.95 2.29 -9.82
N GLY A 124 -3.28 1.48 -10.65
CA GLY A 124 -3.42 0.02 -10.66
C GLY A 124 -3.10 -0.59 -9.30
N PHE A 125 -2.01 -0.16 -8.66
CA PHE A 125 -1.61 -0.63 -7.35
C PHE A 125 -2.71 -0.37 -6.32
N PHE A 126 -3.13 0.89 -6.13
CA PHE A 126 -4.16 1.24 -5.15
C PHE A 126 -5.51 0.53 -5.40
N VAL A 127 -5.92 0.37 -6.66
CA VAL A 127 -7.13 -0.41 -7.00
C VAL A 127 -6.98 -1.88 -6.58
N THR A 128 -5.83 -2.49 -6.84
CA THR A 128 -5.55 -3.86 -6.39
C THR A 128 -5.54 -3.97 -4.86
N LEU A 129 -5.02 -2.97 -4.14
CA LEU A 129 -5.05 -2.94 -2.67
C LEU A 129 -6.48 -2.84 -2.11
N ALA A 130 -7.33 -2.02 -2.74
CA ALA A 130 -8.74 -1.94 -2.42
C ALA A 130 -9.44 -3.29 -2.68
N TYR A 131 -9.13 -3.96 -3.80
CA TYR A 131 -9.65 -5.28 -4.13
C TYR A 131 -9.25 -6.35 -3.10
N PHE A 132 -7.99 -6.38 -2.66
CA PHE A 132 -7.54 -7.26 -1.58
C PHE A 132 -8.42 -7.10 -0.34
N SER A 133 -8.65 -5.86 0.08
CA SER A 133 -9.43 -5.55 1.30
C SER A 133 -10.92 -5.88 1.12
N LEU A 134 -11.55 -5.43 0.02
CA LEU A 134 -12.99 -5.55 -0.16
C LEU A 134 -13.45 -6.95 -0.57
N VAL A 135 -12.60 -7.72 -1.24
CA VAL A 135 -12.96 -9.02 -1.81
C VAL A 135 -12.16 -10.13 -1.16
N LEU A 136 -10.85 -10.18 -1.38
CA LEU A 136 -10.05 -11.35 -1.02
C LEU A 136 -10.00 -11.60 0.49
N PHE A 137 -9.82 -10.55 1.29
CA PHE A 137 -9.73 -10.69 2.75
C PHE A 137 -11.07 -11.02 3.40
N ARG A 138 -12.18 -10.71 2.71
CA ARG A 138 -13.54 -10.95 3.17
C ARG A 138 -14.10 -12.31 2.78
N LYS A 139 -13.46 -13.02 1.84
CA LYS A 139 -13.80 -14.41 1.51
C LYS A 139 -13.90 -15.25 2.79
N THR A 140 -14.95 -16.08 2.83
CA THR A 140 -15.25 -17.05 3.88
C THR A 140 -15.72 -18.32 3.17
N ASP A 141 -15.32 -19.48 3.68
CA ASP A 141 -15.79 -20.76 3.14
C ASP A 141 -17.33 -20.82 3.25
N PRO A 142 -18.06 -21.06 2.14
CA PRO A 142 -19.52 -21.17 2.15
C PRO A 142 -20.05 -22.24 3.10
N GLN A 143 -19.25 -23.26 3.43
CA GLN A 143 -19.62 -24.35 4.33
C GLN A 143 -19.41 -23.99 5.81
N LEU A 144 -18.75 -22.87 6.12
CA LEU A 144 -18.43 -22.46 7.48
C LEU A 144 -19.19 -21.20 7.87
N THR A 145 -19.74 -21.20 9.09
CA THR A 145 -20.31 -19.99 9.67
C THR A 145 -19.18 -19.06 10.16
N PRO A 146 -19.13 -17.78 9.73
CA PRO A 146 -18.08 -16.87 10.16
C PRO A 146 -18.09 -16.67 11.68
N THR A 147 -16.92 -16.71 12.31
CA THR A 147 -16.78 -16.39 13.73
C THR A 147 -17.06 -14.89 14.00
N PRO A 148 -17.44 -14.50 15.23
CA PRO A 148 -17.58 -13.08 15.58
C PRO A 148 -16.34 -12.23 15.30
N ARG A 149 -15.14 -12.79 15.53
CA ARG A 149 -13.87 -12.12 15.19
C ARG A 149 -13.67 -11.96 13.69
N LYS A 150 -14.03 -12.96 12.89
CA LYS A 150 -14.01 -12.84 11.43
C LYS A 150 -14.93 -11.72 10.94
N LEU A 151 -16.10 -11.54 11.55
CA LEU A 151 -17.00 -10.42 11.23
C LEU A 151 -16.35 -9.07 11.58
N GLN A 152 -15.71 -8.94 12.75
CA GLN A 152 -14.98 -7.72 13.13
C GLN A 152 -13.84 -7.41 12.13
N ARG A 153 -13.04 -8.39 11.73
CA ARG A 153 -12.01 -8.22 10.71
C ARG A 153 -12.60 -7.79 9.37
N ASN A 154 -13.74 -8.36 8.97
CA ASN A 154 -14.42 -7.98 7.74
C ASN A 154 -14.87 -6.51 7.75
N VAL A 155 -15.31 -5.97 8.90
CA VAL A 155 -15.60 -4.54 9.05
C VAL A 155 -14.35 -3.70 8.81
N VAL A 156 -13.21 -4.06 9.42
CA VAL A 156 -11.92 -3.36 9.21
C VAL A 156 -11.57 -3.37 7.71
N TYR A 157 -11.64 -4.53 7.05
CA TYR A 157 -11.33 -4.63 5.63
C TYR A 157 -12.27 -3.78 4.76
N THR A 158 -13.56 -3.74 5.08
CA THR A 158 -14.55 -2.91 4.39
C THR A 158 -14.22 -1.42 4.53
N VAL A 159 -13.95 -0.95 5.74
CA VAL A 159 -13.61 0.46 6.00
C VAL A 159 -12.32 0.84 5.28
N CYS A 160 -11.25 0.03 5.40
CA CYS A 160 -9.98 0.27 4.73
C CYS A 160 -10.14 0.30 3.20
N GLY A 161 -10.87 -0.67 2.64
CA GLY A 161 -11.08 -0.75 1.20
C GLY A 161 -11.85 0.45 0.62
N TYR A 162 -12.93 0.87 1.28
CA TYR A 162 -13.66 2.07 0.85
C TYR A 162 -12.88 3.37 1.11
N ALA A 163 -12.08 3.44 2.17
CA ALA A 163 -11.19 4.58 2.40
C ALA A 163 -10.17 4.73 1.25
N ILE A 164 -9.57 3.62 0.78
CA ILE A 164 -8.66 3.64 -0.37
C ILE A 164 -9.40 4.15 -1.62
N LEU A 165 -10.58 3.61 -1.93
CA LEU A 165 -11.37 4.06 -3.10
C LEU A 165 -11.77 5.54 -3.01
N ALA A 166 -12.14 6.02 -1.82
CA ALA A 166 -12.45 7.42 -1.59
C ALA A 166 -11.22 8.31 -1.81
N CYS A 167 -10.03 7.89 -1.34
CA CYS A 167 -8.79 8.63 -1.59
C CYS A 167 -8.46 8.71 -3.09
N ILE A 168 -8.58 7.59 -3.83
CA ILE A 168 -8.39 7.58 -5.29
C ILE A 168 -9.36 8.56 -5.96
N ALA A 169 -10.65 8.50 -5.62
CA ALA A 169 -11.66 9.38 -6.19
C ALA A 169 -11.38 10.85 -5.87
N LEU A 170 -10.98 11.17 -4.63
CA LEU A 170 -10.64 12.54 -4.23
C LEU A 170 -9.39 13.05 -4.94
N ILE A 171 -8.35 12.23 -5.12
CA ILE A 171 -7.16 12.60 -5.90
C ILE A 171 -7.55 12.89 -7.36
N ALA A 172 -8.39 12.04 -7.96
CA ALA A 172 -8.88 12.27 -9.32
C ALA A 172 -9.71 13.56 -9.44
N LEU A 173 -10.57 13.84 -8.45
CA LEU A 173 -11.35 15.09 -8.41
C LEU A 173 -10.44 16.32 -8.24
N LEU A 174 -9.42 16.24 -7.39
CA LEU A 174 -8.45 17.33 -7.21
C LEU A 174 -7.70 17.64 -8.52
N ALA A 175 -7.40 16.62 -9.33
CA ALA A 175 -6.76 16.82 -10.63
C ALA A 175 -7.67 17.53 -11.67
N LEU A 176 -8.97 17.61 -11.43
CA LEU A 176 -9.94 18.30 -12.31
C LEU A 176 -10.24 19.74 -11.88
N VAL A 177 -9.88 20.11 -10.65
CA VAL A 177 -10.15 21.45 -10.09
C VAL A 177 -8.91 22.33 -10.25
N PRO A 178 -9.04 23.63 -10.59
CA PRO A 178 -7.90 24.53 -10.65
C PRO A 178 -7.15 24.58 -9.31
N GLU A 179 -5.82 24.48 -9.36
CA GLU A 179 -5.00 24.64 -8.16
C GLU A 179 -5.17 26.05 -7.59
N THR A 180 -5.68 26.14 -6.36
CA THR A 180 -5.74 27.40 -5.62
C THR A 180 -4.62 27.47 -4.58
N PRO A 181 -4.04 28.65 -4.30
CA PRO A 181 -2.95 28.78 -3.32
C PRO A 181 -3.25 28.21 -1.92
N PRO A 182 -4.47 28.32 -1.35
CA PRO A 182 -4.80 27.70 -0.08
C PRO A 182 -4.78 26.17 -0.13
N LEU A 183 -5.28 25.58 -1.23
CA LEU A 183 -5.34 24.14 -1.42
C LEU A 183 -3.94 23.54 -1.60
N LYS A 184 -3.07 24.23 -2.34
CA LYS A 184 -1.69 23.80 -2.57
C LYS A 184 -0.86 23.75 -1.29
N ARG A 185 -1.09 24.67 -0.35
CA ARG A 185 -0.37 24.71 0.95
C ARG A 185 -0.67 23.52 1.87
N LEU A 186 -1.74 22.77 1.60
CA LEU A 186 -2.16 21.64 2.43
C LEU A 186 -1.58 20.32 1.94
N ASP A 187 -0.93 20.29 0.76
CA ASP A 187 -0.44 19.07 0.11
C ASP A 187 -1.47 17.91 0.16
N PRO A 188 -2.72 18.15 -0.32
CA PRO A 188 -3.82 17.21 -0.09
C PRO A 188 -3.56 15.85 -0.74
N VAL A 189 -2.81 15.81 -1.84
CA VAL A 189 -2.44 14.55 -2.52
C VAL A 189 -1.58 13.68 -1.60
N PHE A 190 -0.56 14.24 -0.95
CA PHE A 190 0.26 13.51 0.03
C PHE A 190 -0.60 12.89 1.13
N TRP A 191 -1.53 13.64 1.71
CA TRP A 191 -2.36 13.12 2.81
C TRP A 191 -3.35 12.05 2.34
N LEU A 192 -3.92 12.18 1.14
CA LEU A 192 -4.81 11.18 0.57
C LEU A 192 -4.05 9.89 0.22
N GLU A 193 -2.85 10.00 -0.36
CA GLU A 193 -1.96 8.85 -0.60
C GLU A 193 -1.55 8.19 0.72
N ALA A 194 -1.14 8.98 1.72
CA ALA A 194 -0.79 8.49 3.04
C ALA A 194 -1.96 7.78 3.72
N ALA A 195 -3.16 8.34 3.67
CA ALA A 195 -4.37 7.73 4.22
C ALA A 195 -4.68 6.40 3.52
N ALA A 196 -4.58 6.33 2.19
CA ALA A 196 -4.80 5.09 1.44
C ALA A 196 -3.74 4.03 1.78
N VAL A 197 -2.46 4.40 1.86
CA VAL A 197 -1.35 3.51 2.22
C VAL A 197 -1.47 3.02 3.67
N VAL A 198 -1.87 3.89 4.60
CA VAL A 198 -2.12 3.50 6.01
C VAL A 198 -3.33 2.58 6.11
N ALA A 199 -4.42 2.86 5.39
CA ALA A 199 -5.59 1.98 5.34
C ALA A 199 -5.24 0.58 4.82
N PHE A 200 -4.40 0.51 3.77
CA PHE A 200 -3.82 -0.74 3.30
C PHE A 200 -2.98 -1.43 4.37
N GLY A 201 -2.07 -0.71 5.01
CA GLY A 201 -1.19 -1.29 6.04
C GLY A 201 -1.99 -1.87 7.21
N VAL A 202 -3.03 -1.17 7.67
CA VAL A 202 -3.95 -1.63 8.73
C VAL A 202 -4.72 -2.88 8.30
N SER A 203 -5.18 -2.96 7.05
CA SER A 203 -5.87 -4.15 6.55
C SER A 203 -4.93 -5.36 6.52
N TRP A 204 -3.67 -5.18 6.14
CA TRP A 204 -2.66 -6.25 6.17
C TRP A 204 -2.22 -6.66 7.57
N LEU A 205 -2.09 -5.72 8.52
CA LEU A 205 -1.81 -6.03 9.92
C LEU A 205 -2.94 -6.85 10.55
N THR A 206 -4.19 -6.53 10.20
CA THR A 206 -5.37 -7.30 10.63
C THR A 206 -5.37 -8.69 9.99
N LYS A 207 -5.05 -8.81 8.69
CA LYS A 207 -4.94 -10.09 8.00
C LYS A 207 -3.77 -10.94 8.49
N GLY A 208 -2.69 -10.31 8.94
CA GLY A 208 -1.52 -10.93 9.55
C GLY A 208 -1.69 -11.25 11.03
N GLU A 209 -2.88 -11.04 11.60
CA GLU A 209 -3.16 -11.29 13.02
C GLU A 209 -2.17 -10.56 13.96
N ALA A 210 -1.63 -9.41 13.53
CA ALA A 210 -1.03 -8.47 14.47
C ALA A 210 -2.12 -7.80 15.32
N ILE A 211 -3.28 -7.59 14.70
CA ILE A 211 -4.47 -6.97 15.30
C ILE A 211 -5.62 -7.98 15.13
N LEU A 212 -6.45 -8.17 16.16
CA LEU A 212 -7.58 -9.13 16.14
C LEU A 212 -7.18 -10.59 15.82
N LYS A 213 -6.21 -11.12 16.57
CA LYS A 213 -5.79 -12.54 16.54
C LYS A 213 -6.97 -13.49 16.73
N ASP A 214 -6.90 -14.71 16.21
CA ASP A 214 -7.80 -15.78 16.65
C ASP A 214 -7.29 -16.35 17.99
N THR A 215 -8.15 -16.48 19.00
CA THR A 215 -7.86 -17.10 20.31
C THR A 215 -8.91 -18.15 20.57
#